data_AF-D2ZZP1-F1
#
_entry.id   AF-D2ZZP1-F1
#
_cell.length_a   1.000
_cell.length_b   1.000
_cell.length_c   1.000
_cell.angle_alpha   90.00
_cell.angle_beta   90.00
_cell.angle_gamma   90.00
#
_symmetry.space_group_name_H-M   'P 1'
#
loop_
_entity.id
_entity.type
_entity.pdbx_description
1 polymer ?
#
loop_
_entity_poly.entity_id
_entity_poly.type
_entity_poly.pdbx_seq_one_letter_code
_entity_poly.pdbx_strand_id
1 'polypeptide(L)'
;MPKVYLDETGFDTFYYRPYAYALRGQIVKARISGKRYERMSLVAARGDRELVAPMIYKGTMDSSLFEAWFGQFLLKELKEPSVIIMDNARFHRMAVLREMAQRAGHIILPLPPYSPELNPIEKVWANIKRHLRKVMSGCLSFEQALLYFVFDYI
;
A
#
# COMPACT_ATOMS: atom_id res chain seq x y z
N MET A 1 -16.30 -11.65 -14.20
CA MET A 1 -15.22 -10.64 -14.13
C MET A 1 -14.50 -10.82 -12.81
N PRO A 2 -13.18 -11.03 -12.82
CA PRO A 2 -12.36 -11.09 -11.60
C PRO A 2 -12.48 -9.79 -10.80
N LYS A 3 -12.25 -9.89 -9.48
CA LYS A 3 -12.25 -8.74 -8.59
C LYS A 3 -10.81 -8.31 -8.31
N VAL A 4 -10.56 -7.02 -8.42
CA VAL A 4 -9.24 -6.42 -8.23
C VAL A 4 -9.39 -5.31 -7.22
N TYR A 5 -8.76 -5.43 -6.05
CA TYR A 5 -8.89 -4.49 -4.96
C TYR A 5 -7.66 -3.61 -4.88
N LEU A 6 -7.79 -2.30 -5.07
CA LEU A 6 -6.67 -1.37 -4.97
C LEU A 6 -6.75 -0.53 -3.71
N ASP A 7 -5.57 -0.07 -3.29
CA ASP A 7 -5.42 0.80 -2.14
C ASP A 7 -3.98 1.37 -2.09
N GLU A 8 -3.78 2.42 -1.30
CA GLU A 8 -2.45 2.91 -0.95
C GLU A 8 -2.11 2.71 0.51
N THR A 9 -0.82 2.52 0.81
CA THR A 9 -0.35 2.49 2.19
C THR A 9 0.94 3.27 2.37
N GLY A 10 0.98 4.07 3.43
CA GLY A 10 2.18 4.77 3.86
C GLY A 10 3.02 3.95 4.84
N PHE A 11 4.32 4.12 4.73
CA PHE A 11 5.31 3.62 5.66
C PHE A 11 6.18 4.76 6.18
N ASP A 12 6.26 4.85 7.50
CA ASP A 12 7.29 5.63 8.15
C ASP A 12 8.58 4.81 8.15
N THR A 13 9.67 5.38 7.66
CA THR A 13 10.98 4.69 7.55
C THR A 13 11.63 4.38 8.91
N PHE A 14 10.97 4.73 10.03
CA PHE A 14 11.48 4.48 11.37
C PHE A 14 10.46 3.71 12.21
N TYR A 15 10.75 2.44 12.45
CA TYR A 15 10.01 1.62 13.39
C TYR A 15 10.80 1.52 14.69
N TYR A 16 10.37 2.25 15.73
CA TYR A 16 10.85 2.00 17.09
C TYR A 16 10.00 0.91 17.75
N ARG A 17 10.59 0.19 18.72
CA ARG A 17 9.84 -0.76 19.56
C ARG A 17 9.16 0.00 20.70
N PRO A 18 7.82 0.07 20.75
CA PRO A 18 7.11 0.75 21.84
C PRO A 18 7.12 -0.05 23.15
N TYR A 19 7.42 -1.35 23.09
CA TYR A 19 7.38 -2.24 24.26
C TYR A 19 8.68 -3.05 24.37
N ALA A 20 9.12 -3.26 25.61
CA ALA A 20 10.25 -4.11 25.98
C ALA A 20 9.98 -4.75 27.35
N TYR A 21 10.57 -5.92 27.59
CA TYR A 21 10.47 -6.60 28.87
C TYR A 21 11.57 -6.12 29.83
N ALA A 22 11.20 -5.84 31.08
CA ALA A 22 12.10 -5.54 32.18
C ALA A 22 11.56 -6.11 33.48
N LEU A 23 12.41 -6.19 34.50
CA LEU A 23 12.00 -6.56 35.85
C LEU A 23 10.96 -5.56 36.39
N ARG A 24 10.05 -6.05 37.23
CA ARG A 24 9.00 -5.21 37.84
C ARG A 24 9.63 -4.01 38.55
N GLY A 25 9.13 -2.81 38.22
CA GLY A 25 9.64 -1.54 38.77
C GLY A 25 10.79 -0.91 37.98
N GLN A 26 11.31 -1.58 36.94
CA GLN A 26 12.34 -1.02 36.06
C GLN A 26 11.76 -0.53 34.74
N ILE A 27 12.24 0.62 34.28
CA ILE A 27 11.90 1.18 32.97
C ILE A 27 12.99 0.83 31.95
N VAL A 28 12.58 0.42 30.75
CA VAL A 28 13.50 0.30 29.60
C VAL A 28 13.57 1.65 28.90
N LYS A 29 14.73 2.30 29.01
CA LYS A 29 14.99 3.54 28.26
C LYS A 29 15.57 3.19 26.90
N ALA A 30 14.94 3.68 25.83
CA ALA A 30 15.47 3.63 24.48
C ALA A 30 15.63 5.05 23.94
N ARG A 31 16.70 5.30 23.19
CA ARG A 31 16.85 6.56 22.46
C ARG A 31 16.09 6.45 21.14
N ILE A 32 15.09 7.31 20.95
CA ILE A 32 14.35 7.43 19.70
C ILE A 32 14.80 8.72 19.01
N SER A 33 15.06 8.65 17.71
CA SER A 33 15.38 9.86 16.94
C SER A 33 14.15 10.73 16.79
N GLY A 34 14.27 12.02 17.08
CA GLY A 34 13.22 13.03 16.86
C GLY A 34 13.18 13.59 15.43
N LYS A 35 14.01 13.08 14.51
CA LYS A 35 14.02 13.54 13.12
C LYS A 35 12.73 13.12 12.41
N ARG A 36 12.16 14.04 11.61
CA ARG A 36 11.16 13.67 10.62
C ARG A 36 11.89 12.94 9.49
N TYR A 37 11.47 11.73 9.21
CA TYR A 37 12.03 10.94 8.13
C TYR A 37 11.11 10.96 6.92
N GLU A 38 11.69 10.70 5.75
CA GLU A 38 10.97 10.65 4.48
C GLU A 38 9.94 9.50 4.51
N ARG A 39 8.66 9.83 4.31
CA ARG A 39 7.61 8.81 4.19
C ARG A 39 7.67 8.19 2.80
N MET A 40 7.76 6.87 2.75
CA MET A 40 7.56 6.12 1.53
C MET A 40 6.17 5.53 1.51
N SER A 41 5.56 5.53 0.34
CA SER A 41 4.22 5.04 0.13
C SER A 41 4.24 3.99 -0.96
N LEU A 42 3.30 3.05 -0.89
CA LEU A 42 3.09 2.00 -1.87
C LEU A 42 1.65 2.07 -2.31
N VAL A 43 1.42 2.02 -3.61
CA VAL A 43 0.10 1.77 -4.19
C VAL A 43 0.18 0.46 -4.96
N ALA A 44 -0.83 -0.38 -4.84
CA ALA A 44 -0.96 -1.56 -5.66
C ALA A 44 -2.43 -1.96 -5.75
N ALA A 45 -2.69 -2.95 -6.60
CA ALA A 45 -3.93 -3.70 -6.57
C ALA A 45 -3.68 -5.15 -6.16
N ARG A 46 -4.73 -5.81 -5.68
CA ARG A 46 -4.74 -7.21 -5.29
C ARG A 46 -5.76 -7.95 -6.12
N GLY A 47 -5.29 -8.88 -6.95
CA GLY A 47 -6.14 -9.90 -7.57
C GLY A 47 -6.45 -11.03 -6.59
N ASP A 48 -6.92 -12.18 -7.09
CA ASP A 48 -7.29 -13.30 -6.23
C ASP A 48 -6.12 -13.82 -5.36
N ARG A 49 -4.90 -13.85 -5.92
CA ARG A 49 -3.72 -14.41 -5.23
C ARG A 49 -2.47 -13.54 -5.28
N GLU A 50 -2.40 -12.58 -6.18
CA GLU A 50 -1.19 -11.80 -6.45
C GLU A 50 -1.41 -10.29 -6.27
N LEU A 51 -0.32 -9.59 -5.97
CA LEU A 51 -0.27 -8.14 -6.12
C LEU A 51 -0.09 -7.80 -7.60
N VAL A 52 -0.79 -6.78 -8.04
CA VAL A 52 -0.82 -6.28 -9.41
C VAL A 52 -0.41 -4.81 -9.37
N ALA A 53 0.46 -4.40 -10.28
CA ALA A 53 0.96 -3.05 -10.46
C ALA A 53 1.49 -2.39 -9.17
N PRO A 54 2.34 -3.04 -8.34
CA PRO A 54 2.90 -2.39 -7.17
C PRO A 54 3.84 -1.24 -7.59
N MET A 55 3.62 -0.06 -7.03
CA MET A 55 4.46 1.12 -7.25
C MET A 55 4.81 1.79 -5.91
N ILE A 56 6.11 1.88 -5.63
CA ILE A 56 6.64 2.63 -4.49
C ILE A 56 6.90 4.06 -4.95
N TYR A 57 6.50 5.03 -4.14
CA TYR A 57 6.73 6.45 -4.39
C TYR A 57 7.02 7.21 -3.10
N LYS A 58 7.64 8.39 -3.25
CA LYS A 58 7.94 9.30 -2.14
C LYS A 58 6.97 10.47 -2.16
N GLY A 59 6.57 10.94 -0.99
CA GLY A 59 5.64 12.05 -0.84
C GLY A 59 4.17 11.62 -0.76
N THR A 60 3.27 12.54 -1.15
CA THR A 60 1.81 12.37 -1.03
C THR A 60 1.23 11.96 -2.37
N MET A 61 0.28 11.01 -2.35
CA MET A 61 -0.50 10.68 -3.54
C MET A 61 -1.40 11.86 -3.90
N ASP A 62 -1.32 12.30 -5.15
CA ASP A 62 -2.29 13.22 -5.74
C ASP A 62 -3.06 12.54 -6.87
N SER A 63 -4.08 13.24 -7.38
CA SER A 63 -4.92 12.71 -8.46
C SER A 63 -4.14 12.42 -9.73
N SER A 64 -3.12 13.23 -10.07
CA SER A 64 -2.35 13.09 -11.29
C SER A 64 -1.45 11.87 -11.25
N LEU A 65 -0.74 11.65 -10.13
CA LEU A 65 0.09 10.48 -9.92
C LEU A 65 -0.78 9.21 -9.88
N PHE A 66 -1.92 9.26 -9.20
CA PHE A 66 -2.83 8.12 -9.11
C PHE A 66 -3.39 7.74 -10.49
N GLU A 67 -3.83 8.70 -11.29
CA GLU A 67 -4.35 8.44 -12.65
C GLU A 67 -3.27 7.92 -13.59
N ALA A 68 -2.05 8.47 -13.50
CA ALA A 68 -0.91 7.95 -14.26
C ALA A 68 -0.64 6.50 -13.88
N TRP A 69 -0.59 6.18 -12.58
CA TRP A 69 -0.43 4.81 -12.10
C TRP A 69 -1.57 3.90 -12.59
N PHE A 70 -2.81 4.33 -12.42
CA PHE A 70 -4.02 3.59 -12.80
C PHE A 70 -4.01 3.22 -14.29
N GLY A 71 -3.75 4.19 -15.17
CA GLY A 71 -3.76 3.96 -16.62
C GLY A 71 -2.52 3.27 -17.15
N GLN A 72 -1.34 3.64 -16.66
CA GLN A 72 -0.07 3.17 -17.25
C GLN A 72 0.40 1.83 -16.70
N PHE A 73 0.00 1.49 -15.47
CA PHE A 73 0.40 0.24 -14.82
C PHE A 73 -0.81 -0.66 -14.62
N LEU A 74 -1.78 -0.26 -13.78
CA LEU A 74 -2.88 -1.15 -13.39
C LEU A 74 -3.69 -1.66 -14.59
N LEU A 75 -4.24 -0.76 -15.42
CA LEU A 75 -5.06 -1.16 -16.56
C LEU A 75 -4.29 -1.97 -17.62
N LYS A 76 -2.96 -1.80 -17.72
CA LYS A 76 -2.15 -2.59 -18.66
C LYS A 76 -1.84 -3.99 -18.17
N GLU A 77 -1.79 -4.19 -16.86
CA GLU A 77 -1.53 -5.51 -16.26
C GLU A 77 -2.78 -6.39 -16.22
N LEU A 78 -3.98 -5.80 -16.21
CA LEU A 78 -5.23 -6.54 -16.24
C LEU A 78 -5.49 -7.15 -17.63
N LYS A 79 -5.35 -8.48 -17.73
CA LYS A 79 -5.49 -9.22 -18.99
C LYS A 79 -6.93 -9.44 -19.44
N GLU A 80 -7.89 -9.34 -18.51
CA GLU A 80 -9.30 -9.60 -18.76
C GLU A 80 -10.20 -8.55 -18.12
N PRO A 81 -11.42 -8.34 -18.66
CA PRO A 81 -12.43 -7.48 -18.07
C PRO A 81 -12.65 -7.79 -16.58
N SER A 82 -12.36 -6.80 -15.73
CA SER A 82 -12.28 -6.95 -14.28
C SER A 82 -13.09 -5.87 -13.55
N VAL A 83 -13.54 -6.20 -12.35
CA VAL A 83 -14.19 -5.25 -11.43
C VAL A 83 -13.11 -4.70 -10.50
N ILE A 84 -12.81 -3.41 -10.67
CA ILE A 84 -11.83 -2.69 -9.88
C ILE A 84 -12.55 -2.09 -8.66
N ILE A 85 -12.12 -2.48 -7.47
CA ILE A 85 -12.72 -2.12 -6.20
C ILE A 85 -11.76 -1.20 -5.46
N MET A 86 -12.25 -0.04 -5.02
CA MET A 86 -11.43 1.00 -4.39
C MET A 86 -12.26 1.84 -3.43
N ASP A 87 -11.60 2.56 -2.52
CA ASP A 87 -12.29 3.55 -1.69
C ASP A 87 -12.68 4.82 -2.48
N ASN A 88 -13.31 5.78 -1.79
CA ASN A 88 -13.71 7.05 -2.38
C ASN A 88 -12.84 8.23 -1.87
N ALA A 89 -11.53 8.02 -1.76
CA ALA A 89 -10.61 9.09 -1.37
C ALA A 89 -10.77 10.32 -2.30
N ARG A 90 -10.60 11.53 -1.76
CA ARG A 90 -10.87 12.78 -2.50
C ARG A 90 -10.05 12.92 -3.79
N PHE A 91 -8.85 12.35 -3.82
CA PHE A 91 -7.98 12.38 -4.99
C PHE A 91 -8.34 11.31 -6.04
N HIS A 92 -9.20 10.34 -5.71
CA HIS A 92 -9.80 9.42 -6.66
C HIS A 92 -10.88 10.15 -7.46
N ARG A 93 -10.49 10.82 -8.55
CA ARG A 93 -11.42 11.50 -9.46
C ARG A 93 -12.26 10.48 -10.22
N MET A 94 -13.31 9.99 -9.57
CA MET A 94 -14.13 8.84 -9.98
C MET A 94 -14.66 8.95 -11.42
N ALA A 95 -14.97 10.17 -11.88
CA ALA A 95 -15.40 10.41 -13.25
C ALA A 95 -14.31 10.03 -14.28
N VAL A 96 -13.08 10.50 -14.05
CA VAL A 96 -11.91 10.21 -14.91
C VAL A 96 -11.57 8.73 -14.86
N LEU A 97 -11.51 8.16 -13.65
CA LEU A 97 -11.17 6.75 -13.46
C LEU A 97 -12.18 5.82 -14.13
N ARG A 98 -13.49 6.12 -14.03
CA ARG A 98 -14.54 5.34 -14.68
C ARG A 98 -14.43 5.39 -16.20
N GLU A 99 -14.15 6.55 -16.77
CA GLU A 99 -13.94 6.69 -18.21
C GLU A 99 -12.73 5.87 -18.69
N MET A 100 -11.61 5.95 -17.96
CA MET A 100 -10.41 5.16 -18.24
C MET A 100 -10.68 3.65 -18.16
N ALA A 101 -11.32 3.21 -17.08
CA ALA A 101 -11.66 1.81 -16.86
C ALA A 101 -12.62 1.28 -17.94
N GLN A 102 -13.67 2.04 -18.26
CA GLN A 102 -14.67 1.64 -19.26
C GLN A 102 -14.04 1.51 -20.65
N ARG A 103 -13.15 2.43 -21.04
CA ARG A 103 -12.40 2.35 -22.31
C ARG A 103 -11.54 1.09 -22.41
N ALA A 104 -11.01 0.62 -21.28
CA ALA A 104 -10.23 -0.60 -21.20
C ALA A 104 -11.10 -1.86 -20.93
N GLY A 105 -12.43 -1.73 -20.86
CA GLY A 105 -13.35 -2.87 -20.65
C GLY A 105 -13.52 -3.29 -19.18
N HIS A 106 -13.11 -2.46 -18.23
CA HIS A 106 -13.25 -2.69 -16.79
C HIS A 106 -14.38 -1.86 -16.18
N ILE A 107 -14.81 -2.24 -14.98
CA ILE A 107 -15.84 -1.52 -14.21
C ILE A 107 -15.26 -1.15 -12.85
N ILE A 108 -15.52 0.08 -12.39
CA ILE A 108 -15.13 0.52 -11.05
C ILE A 108 -16.33 0.37 -10.09
N LEU A 109 -16.07 -0.26 -8.95
CA LEU A 109 -17.00 -0.40 -7.84
C LEU A 109 -16.42 0.26 -6.57
N PRO A 110 -16.88 1.46 -6.19
CA PRO A 110 -16.41 2.10 -4.96
C PRO A 110 -16.92 1.35 -3.72
N LEU A 111 -16.07 1.25 -2.71
CA LEU A 111 -16.43 0.72 -1.39
C LEU A 111 -17.26 1.74 -0.60
N PRO A 112 -18.12 1.25 0.32
CA PRO A 112 -18.74 2.12 1.32
C PRO A 112 -17.68 2.89 2.13
N PRO A 113 -17.97 4.15 2.52
CA PRO A 113 -17.07 4.91 3.37
C PRO A 113 -16.75 4.16 4.68
N TYR A 114 -15.48 4.23 5.10
CA TYR A 114 -15.00 3.66 6.37
C TYR A 114 -15.17 2.12 6.49
N SER A 115 -15.11 1.39 5.37
CA SER A 115 -15.22 -0.08 5.35
C SER A 115 -13.93 -0.80 4.92
N PRO A 116 -12.79 -0.62 5.63
CA PRO A 116 -11.52 -1.28 5.29
C PRO A 116 -11.59 -2.81 5.39
N GLU A 117 -12.50 -3.35 6.20
CA GLU A 117 -12.74 -4.81 6.31
C GLU A 117 -13.20 -5.45 5.01
N LEU A 118 -13.78 -4.66 4.10
CA LEU A 118 -14.21 -5.08 2.77
C LEU A 118 -13.09 -5.02 1.73
N ASN A 119 -11.91 -4.51 2.11
CA ASN A 119 -10.75 -4.40 1.23
C ASN A 119 -9.65 -5.43 1.60
N PRO A 120 -9.56 -6.58 0.92
CA PRO A 120 -8.60 -7.64 1.26
C PRO A 120 -7.13 -7.21 1.16
N ILE A 121 -6.81 -6.15 0.42
CA ILE A 121 -5.43 -5.65 0.30
C ILE A 121 -4.90 -5.07 1.63
N GLU A 122 -5.79 -4.61 2.53
CA GLU A 122 -5.41 -4.12 3.86
C GLU A 122 -4.67 -5.19 4.68
N LYS A 123 -5.06 -6.46 4.51
CA LYS A 123 -4.35 -7.59 5.14
C LYS A 123 -2.95 -7.78 4.56
N VAL A 124 -2.75 -7.47 3.27
CA VAL A 124 -1.43 -7.49 2.63
C VAL A 124 -0.55 -6.38 3.22
N TRP A 125 -1.09 -5.17 3.36
CA TRP A 125 -0.40 -4.06 4.04
C TRP A 125 0.01 -4.41 5.47
N ALA A 126 -0.90 -5.00 6.24
CA ALA A 126 -0.60 -5.45 7.60
C ALA A 126 0.56 -6.47 7.63
N ASN A 127 0.59 -7.41 6.67
CA ASN A 127 1.65 -8.40 6.56
C ASN A 127 3.00 -7.77 6.17
N ILE A 128 3.03 -6.88 5.18
CA ILE A 128 4.23 -6.13 4.76
C ILE A 128 4.78 -5.35 5.96
N LYS A 129 3.94 -4.53 6.62
CA LYS A 129 4.32 -3.73 7.80
C LYS A 129 4.81 -4.59 8.96
N ARG A 130 4.28 -5.81 9.13
CA ARG A 130 4.74 -6.75 10.15
C ARG A 130 6.11 -7.33 9.79
N HIS A 131 6.35 -7.66 8.53
CA HIS A 131 7.63 -8.20 8.08
C HIS A 131 8.74 -7.15 8.17
N LEU A 132 8.50 -5.94 7.66
CA LEU A 132 9.48 -4.84 7.70
C LEU A 132 9.94 -4.53 9.13
N ARG A 133 9.01 -4.54 10.10
CA ARG A 133 9.32 -4.40 11.54
C ARG A 133 10.29 -5.46 12.08
N LYS A 134 10.33 -6.66 11.51
CA LYS A 134 11.26 -7.73 11.92
C LYS A 134 12.64 -7.57 11.29
N VAL A 135 12.71 -7.14 10.03
CA VAL A 135 13.98 -7.08 9.27
C VAL A 135 14.76 -5.80 9.55
N MET A 136 14.09 -4.70 9.87
CA MET A 136 14.75 -3.41 10.14
C MET A 136 15.70 -3.40 11.34
N SER A 137 15.66 -4.40 12.23
CA SER A 137 16.66 -4.55 13.28
C SER A 137 18.03 -5.03 12.79
N GLY A 138 18.18 -5.37 11.50
CA GLY A 138 19.34 -6.11 10.97
C GLY A 138 20.10 -5.49 9.77
N CYS A 139 20.23 -4.16 9.67
CA CYS A 139 21.18 -3.47 8.76
C CYS A 139 20.78 -3.22 7.27
N LEU A 140 19.53 -3.44 6.84
CA LEU A 140 19.09 -3.01 5.50
C LEU A 140 18.49 -1.60 5.52
N SER A 141 18.69 -0.84 4.43
CA SER A 141 17.92 0.38 4.21
C SER A 141 16.44 0.03 4.03
N PHE A 142 15.53 0.85 4.57
CA PHE A 142 14.09 0.59 4.54
C PHE A 142 13.55 0.43 3.10
N GLU A 143 14.13 1.16 2.15
CA GLU A 143 13.83 1.08 0.72
C GLU A 143 14.17 -0.30 0.14
N GLN A 144 15.38 -0.81 0.40
CA GLN A 144 15.78 -2.13 -0.08
C GLN A 144 14.94 -3.25 0.54
N ALA A 145 14.59 -3.15 1.82
CA ALA A 145 13.73 -4.13 2.47
C ALA A 145 12.30 -4.13 1.89
N LEU A 146 11.77 -2.95 1.57
CA LEU A 146 10.47 -2.82 0.93
C LEU A 146 10.50 -3.35 -0.51
N LEU A 147 11.52 -2.99 -1.28
CA LEU A 147 11.72 -3.48 -2.65
C LEU A 147 11.81 -5.00 -2.69
N TYR A 148 12.68 -5.59 -1.87
CA TYR A 148 12.82 -7.06 -1.77
C TYR A 148 11.50 -7.74 -1.43
N PHE A 149 10.75 -7.20 -0.45
CA PHE A 149 9.50 -7.83 -0.06
C PHE A 149 8.42 -7.73 -1.14
N VAL A 150 8.31 -6.57 -1.81
CA VAL A 150 7.25 -6.31 -2.80
C VAL A 150 7.52 -7.03 -4.13
N PHE A 151 8.78 -7.14 -4.55
CA PHE A 151 9.14 -7.66 -5.86
C PHE A 151 9.73 -9.08 -5.84
N ASP A 152 10.29 -9.55 -4.71
CA ASP A 152 10.97 -10.85 -4.64
C ASP A 152 10.32 -11.86 -3.66
N TYR A 153 9.33 -11.47 -2.85
CA TYR A 153 8.79 -12.32 -1.78
C TYR A 153 7.27 -12.59 -1.82
N ILE A 154 6.46 -11.66 -2.32
CA ILE A 154 4.99 -11.81 -2.47
C ILE A 154 4.68 -12.38 -3.85
#